data_AF-G4CLK2-F1
#
_entry.id   AF-G4CLK2-F1
#
_cell.length_a   1.000
_cell.length_b   1.000
_cell.length_c   1.000
_cell.angle_alpha   90.00
_cell.angle_beta   90.00
_cell.angle_gamma   90.00
#
_symmetry.space_group_name_H-M   'P 1'
#
loop_
_entity.id
_entity.type
_entity.pdbx_description
1 polymer ?
#
loop_
_entity_poly.entity_id
_entity_poly.type
_entity_poly.pdbx_seq_one_letter_code
_entity_poly.pdbx_strand_id
1 'polypeptide(L)'
;MSRTRNTLPDAAEIDVVIAASKYLPPDDAADSRLAAADAAAAADAPPRLTGGEQETQKPSAGEQIDWANIQTTEYFQTYVTDAKGNLLEIPLRKGREDGALIDYLTFTFHEDTIFHYLQNRLVGQNDFISACSESLEKIFGFGITKKMLGKGKFFYQAYYQIGPDNAAYGTLHHGGQRNTVLIDLNAVGCQAALPGWEGRLYEFLQQAIKPRITRCDVAHDFFNGEYTPDQALVDHKKGRYDNHNVTPKAECRGTAWNIEDGSGKTLYIGRKGSSKLARIYEKGKKFGDKSSPWVRFEVEFRKHDCVIPHDILIKPGQYLTGAFPIGEELFQVAANRIETKANVVNLTFEQREFHARNQVGRFVRFLVDAGFPDSEIVRRLVADEGKYPKGLDPSEYNCDAIRVHYLHHDGFAPFDLDEFRMTIDEYMPTDAECHALYEEIEARKRLQQAGHIAESLIRKQEYPTYIPEPEIVSLERNPS
;
A
#
# COMPACT_ATOMS: atom_id res chain seq x y z
N MET A 1 26.49 2.89 -47.68
CA MET A 1 27.77 3.05 -46.95
C MET A 1 28.35 4.43 -47.27
N SER A 2 28.32 5.36 -46.31
CA SER A 2 29.41 6.31 -46.02
C SER A 2 28.98 7.16 -44.83
N ARG A 3 29.72 7.04 -43.72
CA ARG A 3 29.55 7.81 -42.48
C ARG A 3 30.24 9.16 -42.66
N THR A 4 29.53 10.27 -42.63
CA THR A 4 30.13 11.59 -42.41
C THR A 4 30.40 11.76 -40.91
N ARG A 5 31.69 11.90 -40.56
CA ARG A 5 32.17 12.11 -39.20
C ARG A 5 31.83 13.53 -38.75
N ASN A 6 31.24 13.67 -37.56
CA ASN A 6 31.19 14.92 -36.82
C ASN A 6 32.63 15.35 -36.48
N THR A 7 33.07 16.48 -37.00
CA THR A 7 34.28 17.19 -36.58
C THR A 7 33.97 18.01 -35.34
N LEU A 8 34.81 17.90 -34.30
CA LEU A 8 34.81 18.78 -33.13
C LEU A 8 35.18 20.21 -33.56
N PRO A 9 34.61 21.26 -32.93
CA PRO A 9 34.98 22.65 -33.21
C PRO A 9 36.42 22.94 -32.80
N ASP A 10 37.04 23.88 -33.51
CA ASP A 10 38.47 24.24 -33.41
C ASP A 10 38.76 25.01 -32.11
N ALA A 11 39.97 24.85 -31.58
CA ALA A 11 40.41 25.37 -30.29
C ALA A 11 40.31 26.91 -30.18
N ALA A 12 40.33 27.62 -31.32
CA ALA A 12 40.18 29.08 -31.37
C ALA A 12 38.76 29.57 -31.02
N GLU A 13 37.71 28.77 -31.20
CA GLU A 13 36.32 29.14 -30.83
C GLU A 13 36.04 28.94 -29.33
N ILE A 14 36.83 28.09 -28.65
CA ILE A 14 36.69 27.81 -27.22
C ILE A 14 37.28 28.95 -26.37
N ASP A 15 38.36 29.58 -26.82
CA ASP A 15 39.03 30.67 -26.07
C ASP A 15 38.22 31.98 -26.05
N VAL A 16 37.38 32.24 -27.06
CA VAL A 16 36.48 33.42 -27.10
C VAL A 16 35.35 33.28 -26.07
N VAL A 17 34.85 32.06 -25.86
CA VAL A 17 33.79 31.77 -24.86
C VAL A 17 34.33 31.84 -23.43
N ILE A 18 35.58 31.44 -23.20
CA ILE A 18 36.22 31.51 -21.88
C ILE A 18 36.54 32.97 -21.49
N ALA A 19 36.92 33.82 -22.44
CA ALA A 19 37.23 35.23 -22.20
C ALA A 19 35.98 36.07 -21.81
N ALA A 20 34.80 35.74 -22.35
CA ALA A 20 33.56 36.45 -22.03
C ALA A 20 32.99 36.12 -20.63
N SER A 21 33.38 34.99 -20.03
CA SER A 21 32.90 34.58 -18.68
C SER A 21 33.57 35.28 -17.50
N LYS A 22 34.57 36.14 -17.75
CA LYS A 22 35.39 36.78 -16.69
C LYS A 22 34.95 38.19 -16.28
N TYR A 23 33.82 38.69 -16.76
CA TYR A 23 33.24 39.96 -16.30
C TYR A 23 31.78 39.77 -15.88
N LEU A 24 31.57 39.48 -14.60
CA LEU A 24 30.32 39.81 -13.89
C LEU A 24 30.67 40.68 -12.67
N PRO A 25 30.06 41.85 -12.49
CA PRO A 25 30.09 42.56 -11.22
C PRO A 25 29.14 41.90 -10.21
N PRO A 26 29.37 42.04 -8.90
CA PRO A 26 28.53 41.46 -7.86
C PRO A 26 27.37 42.40 -7.54
N ASP A 27 26.14 41.90 -7.46
CA ASP A 27 25.00 42.67 -6.94
C ASP A 27 24.33 41.94 -5.77
N ASP A 28 24.61 42.50 -4.60
CA ASP A 28 23.75 42.51 -3.43
C ASP A 28 22.48 43.34 -3.70
N ALA A 29 21.40 42.96 -3.00
CA ALA A 29 20.20 43.75 -2.68
C ALA A 29 19.22 44.12 -3.82
N ALA A 30 18.02 43.53 -3.77
CA ALA A 30 16.77 44.30 -3.79
C ALA A 30 15.56 43.41 -3.44
N ASP A 31 15.12 43.55 -2.19
CA ASP A 31 13.79 43.24 -1.69
C ASP A 31 12.78 44.29 -2.19
N SER A 32 11.49 43.98 -2.09
CA SER A 32 10.31 44.86 -2.21
C SER A 32 9.85 45.30 -3.63
N ARG A 33 8.71 44.73 -4.06
CA ARG A 33 7.49 45.40 -4.58
C ARG A 33 6.67 44.43 -5.44
N LEU A 34 5.67 43.79 -4.83
CA LEU A 34 4.44 43.44 -5.56
C LEU A 34 3.38 44.46 -5.14
N ALA A 35 3.28 45.53 -5.92
CA ALA A 35 2.12 46.40 -5.91
C ALA A 35 1.03 45.75 -6.75
N ALA A 36 -0.18 45.70 -6.19
CA ALA A 36 -1.40 45.32 -6.90
C ALA A 36 -1.59 46.21 -8.14
N ALA A 37 -1.83 45.59 -9.28
CA ALA A 37 -2.32 46.25 -10.47
C ALA A 37 -3.51 45.45 -11.02
N ASP A 38 -4.71 45.94 -10.71
CA ASP A 38 -5.91 45.67 -11.50
C ASP A 38 -5.74 46.26 -12.89
N ALA A 39 -5.97 45.48 -13.96
CA ALA A 39 -6.67 45.92 -15.17
C ALA A 39 -6.80 44.81 -16.24
N ALA A 40 -8.01 44.76 -16.80
CA ALA A 40 -8.41 44.31 -18.14
C ALA A 40 -8.36 42.81 -18.47
N ALA A 41 -9.54 42.20 -18.39
CA ALA A 41 -9.87 40.87 -18.90
C ALA A 41 -9.76 40.78 -20.43
N ALA A 42 -9.03 39.78 -20.93
CA ALA A 42 -9.17 39.28 -22.29
C ALA A 42 -10.23 38.16 -22.28
N ALA A 43 -11.23 38.25 -23.16
CA ALA A 43 -12.46 37.46 -23.14
C ALA A 43 -12.32 35.98 -23.56
N ASP A 44 -11.11 35.42 -23.61
CA ASP A 44 -10.87 34.04 -24.08
C ASP A 44 -9.71 33.32 -23.34
N ALA A 45 -9.31 33.84 -22.17
CA ALA A 45 -8.30 33.18 -21.34
C ALA A 45 -8.98 32.23 -20.32
N PRO A 46 -8.48 30.97 -20.16
CA PRO A 46 -9.00 30.08 -19.13
C PRO A 46 -8.82 30.70 -17.73
N PRO A 47 -9.75 30.44 -16.79
CA PRO A 47 -9.79 31.12 -15.50
C PRO A 47 -8.50 30.86 -14.69
N ARG A 48 -7.94 31.91 -14.09
CA ARG A 48 -6.76 31.82 -13.21
C ARG A 48 -7.18 31.22 -11.87
N LEU A 49 -6.65 30.04 -11.55
CA LEU A 49 -6.90 29.33 -10.30
C LEU A 49 -5.68 29.48 -9.38
N THR A 50 -5.59 30.62 -8.67
CA THR A 50 -4.53 30.88 -7.69
C THR A 50 -4.99 30.57 -6.27
N GLY A 51 -4.28 29.64 -5.62
CA GLY A 51 -3.93 29.71 -4.19
C GLY A 51 -4.86 29.05 -3.18
N GLY A 52 -4.30 28.12 -2.40
CA GLY A 52 -4.84 27.62 -1.14
C GLY A 52 -3.86 26.65 -0.48
N GLU A 53 -3.00 27.15 0.40
CA GLU A 53 -2.11 26.33 1.25
C GLU A 53 -2.97 25.45 2.17
N GLN A 54 -2.73 24.12 2.17
CA GLN A 54 -3.37 23.23 3.14
C GLN A 54 -2.55 23.18 4.42
N GLU A 55 -3.10 23.76 5.48
CA GLU A 55 -2.67 23.56 6.86
C GLU A 55 -2.75 22.08 7.25
N THR A 56 -1.69 21.59 7.90
CA THR A 56 -1.69 20.29 8.57
C THR A 56 -2.78 20.25 9.62
N GLN A 57 -3.80 19.40 9.43
CA GLN A 57 -4.84 19.14 10.41
C GLN A 57 -4.21 18.64 11.71
N LYS A 58 -4.23 19.48 12.75
CA LYS A 58 -4.09 19.03 14.13
C LYS A 58 -5.37 18.25 14.50
N PRO A 59 -5.26 17.15 15.26
CA PRO A 59 -6.44 16.49 15.80
C PRO A 59 -7.24 17.49 16.64
N SER A 60 -8.56 17.42 16.53
CA SER A 60 -9.50 18.25 17.28
C SER A 60 -9.21 18.16 18.78
N ALA A 61 -9.02 19.31 19.42
CA ALA A 61 -8.82 19.44 20.86
C ALA A 61 -10.02 18.82 21.60
N GLY A 62 -9.89 17.58 22.09
CA GLY A 62 -10.97 16.90 22.80
C GLY A 62 -10.77 15.42 23.11
N GLU A 63 -10.00 14.66 22.32
CA GLU A 63 -9.67 13.27 22.66
C GLU A 63 -8.54 13.23 23.70
N GLN A 64 -8.87 12.88 24.93
CA GLN A 64 -7.89 12.61 25.97
C GLN A 64 -7.22 11.26 25.67
N ILE A 65 -5.99 11.32 25.19
CA ILE A 65 -5.18 10.12 24.93
C ILE A 65 -4.78 9.50 26.27
N ASP A 66 -5.28 8.30 26.56
CA ASP A 66 -4.86 7.51 27.72
C ASP A 66 -3.46 6.92 27.49
N TRP A 67 -2.44 7.68 27.89
CA TRP A 67 -1.03 7.31 27.77
C TRP A 67 -0.64 6.08 28.59
N ALA A 68 -1.35 5.78 29.68
CA ALA A 68 -1.04 4.62 30.52
C ALA A 68 -1.41 3.31 29.80
N ASN A 69 -2.56 3.29 29.12
CA ASN A 69 -3.02 2.15 28.32
C ASN A 69 -2.18 1.95 27.03
N ILE A 70 -1.60 3.03 26.47
CA ILE A 70 -0.69 2.93 25.30
C ILE A 70 0.65 2.23 25.64
N GLN A 71 1.09 2.30 26.90
CA GLN A 71 2.39 1.74 27.31
C GLN A 71 2.36 0.24 27.64
N THR A 72 1.18 -0.36 27.79
CA THR A 72 1.04 -1.78 28.10
C THR A 72 0.75 -2.58 26.83
N THR A 73 1.76 -3.26 26.28
CA THR A 73 1.52 -4.31 25.28
C THR A 73 1.97 -5.66 25.82
N GLU A 74 1.07 -6.63 25.81
CA GLU A 74 1.37 -8.02 26.18
C GLU A 74 1.99 -8.76 24.98
N TYR A 75 2.94 -9.64 25.26
CA TYR A 75 3.35 -10.67 24.32
C TYR A 75 2.60 -11.95 24.66
N PHE A 76 2.26 -12.74 23.65
CA PHE A 76 1.79 -14.11 23.83
C PHE A 76 2.61 -15.06 22.96
N GLN A 77 2.71 -16.29 23.41
CA GLN A 77 3.43 -17.34 22.70
C GLN A 77 2.45 -18.09 21.81
N THR A 78 2.84 -18.28 20.55
CA THR A 78 2.20 -19.25 19.66
C THR A 78 3.25 -20.26 19.24
N TYR A 79 2.84 -21.52 19.10
CA TYR A 79 3.71 -22.59 18.70
C TYR A 79 3.34 -23.05 17.29
N VAL A 80 4.34 -23.27 16.46
CA VAL A 80 4.20 -23.87 15.12
C VAL A 80 5.19 -25.01 14.98
N THR A 81 4.85 -26.02 14.20
CA THR A 81 5.77 -27.14 13.94
C THR A 81 6.57 -26.87 12.67
N ASP A 82 7.91 -26.83 12.76
CA ASP A 82 8.75 -26.65 11.59
C ASP A 82 8.69 -27.88 10.64
N ALA A 83 9.27 -27.75 9.43
CA ALA A 83 9.28 -28.84 8.45
C ALA A 83 10.01 -30.12 8.91
N LYS A 84 10.75 -30.07 10.02
CA LYS A 84 11.48 -31.19 10.62
C LYS A 84 10.75 -31.78 11.84
N GLY A 85 9.56 -31.27 12.18
CA GLY A 85 8.77 -31.73 13.31
C GLY A 85 9.13 -31.07 14.65
N ASN A 86 10.00 -30.06 14.67
CA ASN A 86 10.35 -29.35 15.90
C ASN A 86 9.29 -28.31 16.24
N LEU A 87 8.98 -28.19 17.53
CA LEU A 87 8.12 -27.11 18.02
C LEU A 87 8.92 -25.80 18.04
N LEU A 88 8.45 -24.82 17.28
CA LEU A 88 9.04 -23.50 17.16
C LEU A 88 8.16 -22.51 17.91
N GLU A 89 8.72 -21.92 18.96
CA GLU A 89 8.05 -20.90 19.76
C GLU A 89 8.19 -19.54 19.07
N ILE A 90 7.06 -18.90 18.79
CA ILE A 90 7.01 -17.58 18.16
C ILE A 90 6.46 -16.59 19.18
N PRO A 91 7.29 -15.65 19.66
CA PRO A 91 6.80 -14.56 20.47
C PRO A 91 6.04 -13.59 19.57
N LEU A 92 4.73 -13.47 19.79
CA LEU A 92 3.87 -12.56 19.05
C LEU A 92 3.46 -11.42 19.94
N ARG A 93 3.42 -10.23 19.32
CA ARG A 93 2.92 -9.05 19.98
C ARG A 93 1.41 -9.09 19.90
N LYS A 94 0.74 -8.98 21.05
CA LYS A 94 -0.71 -8.81 21.09
C LYS A 94 -1.03 -7.42 20.57
N GLY A 95 -1.99 -7.31 19.65
CA GLY A 95 -2.58 -6.02 19.33
C GLY A 95 -3.24 -5.39 20.56
N ARG A 96 -3.74 -4.15 20.44
CA ARG A 96 -4.45 -3.49 21.56
C ARG A 96 -5.83 -4.12 21.75
N GLU A 97 -6.77 -3.43 22.38
CA GLU A 97 -8.18 -3.85 22.59
C GLU A 97 -8.87 -4.39 21.31
N ASP A 98 -8.32 -4.08 20.12
CA ASP A 98 -8.75 -4.47 18.78
C ASP A 98 -8.00 -5.65 18.14
N GLY A 99 -6.95 -6.18 18.79
CA GLY A 99 -6.13 -7.29 18.30
C GLY A 99 -5.28 -6.97 17.06
N ALA A 100 -5.24 -5.72 16.60
CA ALA A 100 -4.47 -5.32 15.43
C ALA A 100 -3.05 -4.87 15.80
N LEU A 101 -2.09 -5.14 14.92
CA LEU A 101 -0.68 -4.80 15.07
C LEU A 101 -0.12 -4.09 13.84
N ILE A 102 0.97 -3.33 14.02
CA ILE A 102 1.72 -2.73 12.90
C ILE A 102 2.79 -3.73 12.45
N ASP A 103 2.74 -4.15 11.19
CA ASP A 103 3.65 -5.16 10.60
C ASP A 103 4.66 -4.54 9.61
N TYR A 104 4.54 -3.26 9.31
CA TYR A 104 5.51 -2.51 8.52
C TYR A 104 5.27 -1.00 8.70
N LEU A 105 6.33 -0.20 8.77
CA LEU A 105 6.17 1.25 8.89
C LEU A 105 7.29 1.98 8.14
N THR A 106 6.92 2.92 7.28
CA THR A 106 7.86 3.93 6.78
C THR A 106 7.38 5.33 7.07
N PHE A 107 8.24 6.16 7.63
CA PHE A 107 7.92 7.57 7.89
C PHE A 107 9.11 8.48 7.58
N THR A 108 8.79 9.74 7.28
CA THR A 108 9.78 10.77 6.97
C THR A 108 9.61 11.97 7.88
N PHE A 109 10.70 12.67 8.18
CA PHE A 109 10.70 13.98 8.84
C PHE A 109 11.84 14.83 8.26
N HIS A 110 11.80 16.14 8.43
CA HIS A 110 12.88 17.04 7.99
C HIS A 110 14.06 17.00 8.98
N GLU A 111 15.30 17.05 8.49
CA GLU A 111 16.52 16.97 9.30
C GLU A 111 16.57 18.00 10.44
N ASP A 112 15.98 19.18 10.23
CA ASP A 112 15.82 20.21 11.26
C ASP A 112 15.18 19.69 12.54
N THR A 113 14.34 18.65 12.47
CA THR A 113 13.77 18.00 13.66
C THR A 113 14.85 17.61 14.67
N ILE A 114 15.96 17.06 14.20
CA ILE A 114 17.09 16.63 15.03
C ILE A 114 17.95 17.82 15.46
N PHE A 115 18.13 18.83 14.59
CA PHE A 115 18.86 20.05 14.94
C PHE A 115 18.18 20.80 16.10
N HIS A 116 16.84 20.88 16.10
CA HIS A 116 16.06 21.46 17.19
C HIS A 116 16.21 20.64 18.48
N TYR A 117 16.16 19.31 18.39
CA TYR A 117 16.34 18.42 19.54
C TYR A 117 17.71 18.61 20.22
N LEU A 118 18.76 18.86 19.45
CA LEU A 118 20.13 19.05 19.94
C LEU A 118 20.57 20.51 20.08
N GLN A 119 19.65 21.47 20.02
CA GLN A 119 19.94 22.90 20.15
C GLN A 119 21.08 23.38 19.24
N ASN A 120 21.14 22.89 17.99
CA ASN A 120 22.15 23.24 16.99
C ASN A 120 23.61 22.89 17.35
N ARG A 121 23.87 21.90 18.21
CA ARG A 121 25.24 21.49 18.63
C ARG A 121 25.90 20.43 17.73
N LEU A 122 25.35 20.17 16.54
CA LEU A 122 25.85 19.15 15.62
C LEU A 122 26.97 19.70 14.74
N VAL A 123 28.14 19.04 14.73
CA VAL A 123 29.34 19.51 14.01
C VAL A 123 29.49 18.81 12.65
N GLY A 124 28.87 17.65 12.45
CA GLY A 124 28.88 16.97 11.15
C GLY A 124 27.87 15.83 10.97
N GLN A 125 27.94 15.17 9.81
CA GLN A 125 27.00 14.10 9.43
C GLN A 125 27.03 12.91 10.41
N ASN A 126 28.20 12.56 10.95
CA ASN A 126 28.30 11.46 11.91
C ASN A 126 27.54 11.78 13.20
N ASP A 127 27.65 13.02 13.71
CA ASP A 127 26.92 13.45 14.90
C ASP A 127 25.41 13.43 14.65
N PHE A 128 24.98 13.87 13.47
CA PHE A 128 23.56 13.84 13.07
C PHE A 128 23.01 12.41 13.04
N ILE A 129 23.77 11.46 12.50
CA ILE A 129 23.37 10.05 12.46
C ILE A 129 23.36 9.44 13.87
N SER A 130 24.33 9.78 14.72
CA SER A 130 24.34 9.38 16.13
C SER A 130 23.11 9.91 16.88
N ALA A 131 22.71 11.15 16.63
CA ALA A 131 21.51 11.75 17.20
C ALA A 131 20.21 11.09 16.72
N CYS A 132 20.15 10.76 15.42
CA CYS A 132 19.07 9.93 14.89
C CYS A 132 19.04 8.57 15.59
N SER A 133 20.20 7.94 15.79
CA SER A 133 20.32 6.65 16.48
C SER A 133 19.78 6.70 17.91
N GLU A 134 20.16 7.72 18.68
CA GLU A 134 19.67 7.93 20.05
C GLU A 134 18.14 8.15 20.08
N SER A 135 17.61 8.89 19.11
CA SER A 135 16.16 9.12 18.99
C SER A 135 15.42 7.80 18.69
N LEU A 136 15.95 6.99 17.77
CA LEU A 136 15.40 5.67 17.46
C LEU A 136 15.48 4.72 18.66
N GLU A 137 16.58 4.75 19.41
CA GLU A 137 16.74 3.93 20.61
C GLU A 137 15.71 4.30 21.69
N LYS A 138 15.46 5.60 21.92
CA LYS A 138 14.40 6.05 22.83
C LYS A 138 13.00 5.59 22.41
N ILE A 139 12.72 5.59 21.11
CA ILE A 139 11.40 5.20 20.58
C ILE A 139 11.24 3.68 20.57
N PHE A 140 12.15 2.97 19.90
CA PHE A 140 12.02 1.55 19.57
C PHE A 140 12.82 0.63 20.49
N GLY A 141 13.80 1.14 21.25
CA GLY A 141 14.77 0.35 22.03
C GLY A 141 15.96 -0.14 21.23
N PHE A 142 16.11 0.31 19.99
CA PHE A 142 17.26 0.00 19.15
C PHE A 142 17.57 1.18 18.23
N GLY A 143 18.86 1.34 17.93
CA GLY A 143 19.37 2.41 17.08
C GLY A 143 20.01 1.91 15.78
N ILE A 144 20.89 2.75 15.26
CA ILE A 144 21.66 2.52 14.04
C ILE A 144 22.93 1.75 14.40
N THR A 145 23.22 0.69 13.66
CA THR A 145 24.39 -0.17 13.93
C THR A 145 25.52 0.02 12.93
N LYS A 146 25.20 0.23 11.66
CA LYS A 146 26.22 0.45 10.62
C LYS A 146 25.72 1.25 9.43
N LYS A 147 26.67 1.94 8.79
CA LYS A 147 26.47 2.52 7.45
C LYS A 147 26.52 1.41 6.41
N MET A 148 25.59 1.44 5.47
CA MET A 148 25.54 0.47 4.39
C MET A 148 26.24 0.99 3.14
N LEU A 149 26.70 0.07 2.29
CA LEU A 149 27.32 0.41 1.01
C LEU A 149 26.25 0.79 -0.02
N GLY A 150 26.49 1.89 -0.74
CA GLY A 150 25.64 2.36 -1.84
C GLY A 150 24.67 3.50 -1.45
N LYS A 151 23.77 3.81 -2.38
CA LYS A 151 22.73 4.83 -2.21
C LYS A 151 21.51 4.25 -1.49
N GLY A 152 20.77 5.09 -0.79
CA GLY A 152 19.53 4.71 -0.15
C GLY A 152 18.37 4.50 -1.14
N LYS A 153 17.24 4.01 -0.63
CA LYS A 153 15.98 3.92 -1.38
C LYS A 153 15.55 5.32 -1.84
N PHE A 154 14.66 5.41 -2.82
CA PHE A 154 14.04 6.68 -3.26
C PHE A 154 15.05 7.83 -3.49
N PHE A 155 16.22 7.50 -4.03
CA PHE A 155 17.29 8.46 -4.35
C PHE A 155 17.90 9.20 -3.15
N TYR A 156 17.77 8.66 -1.93
CA TYR A 156 18.59 9.11 -0.80
C TYR A 156 20.07 8.78 -1.07
N GLN A 157 20.97 9.65 -0.62
CA GLN A 157 22.40 9.53 -0.93
C GLN A 157 23.09 8.46 -0.09
N ALA A 158 22.62 8.22 1.13
CA ALA A 158 23.16 7.22 2.04
C ALA A 158 22.05 6.48 2.80
N TYR A 159 22.39 5.31 3.33
CA TYR A 159 21.52 4.57 4.23
C TYR A 159 22.29 3.75 5.26
N TYR A 160 21.61 3.46 6.36
CA TYR A 160 22.18 2.88 7.56
C TYR A 160 21.25 1.78 8.07
N GLN A 161 21.82 0.70 8.59
CA GLN A 161 21.07 -0.39 9.19
C GLN A 161 20.57 0.02 10.58
N ILE A 162 19.31 -0.29 10.86
CA ILE A 162 18.70 -0.21 12.19
C ILE A 162 18.60 -1.65 12.74
N GLY A 163 18.99 -1.83 13.99
CA GLY A 163 19.01 -3.14 14.64
C GLY A 163 20.28 -3.98 14.37
N PRO A 164 20.42 -5.13 15.04
CA PRO A 164 21.66 -5.91 15.10
C PRO A 164 22.03 -6.57 13.77
N ASP A 165 23.29 -6.99 13.63
CA ASP A 165 23.81 -7.57 12.38
C ASP A 165 23.17 -8.90 11.98
N ASN A 166 22.72 -9.67 12.96
CA ASN A 166 22.05 -10.95 12.73
C ASN A 166 20.55 -10.82 12.41
N ALA A 167 19.96 -9.64 12.61
CA ALA A 167 18.55 -9.37 12.31
C ALA A 167 18.34 -7.90 11.93
N ALA A 168 18.24 -7.62 10.62
CA ALA A 168 17.97 -6.27 10.14
C ALA A 168 16.52 -5.87 10.49
N TYR A 169 16.35 -4.92 11.41
CA TYR A 169 15.04 -4.42 11.84
C TYR A 169 14.50 -3.32 10.92
N GLY A 170 15.41 -2.60 10.25
CA GLY A 170 15.04 -1.57 9.31
C GLY A 170 16.23 -0.81 8.76
N THR A 171 15.96 0.30 8.09
CA THR A 171 16.98 1.19 7.57
C THR A 171 16.61 2.65 7.75
N LEU A 172 17.61 3.49 8.06
CA LEU A 172 17.53 4.94 7.97
C LEU A 172 18.15 5.39 6.65
N HIS A 173 17.49 6.28 5.93
CA HIS A 173 18.01 6.91 4.72
C HIS A 173 18.14 8.42 4.90
N HIS A 174 19.25 8.99 4.42
CA HIS A 174 19.60 10.39 4.62
C HIS A 174 20.37 10.96 3.42
N GLY A 175 20.26 12.28 3.22
CA GLY A 175 20.92 13.05 2.17
C GLY A 175 20.12 13.11 0.87
N GLY A 176 19.98 14.31 0.31
CA GLY A 176 19.08 14.58 -0.82
C GLY A 176 17.61 14.73 -0.39
N GLN A 177 16.67 14.54 -1.33
CA GLN A 177 15.22 14.50 -1.06
C GLN A 177 14.69 15.65 -0.19
N ARG A 178 15.10 16.89 -0.47
CA ARG A 178 14.69 18.11 0.27
C ARG A 178 14.93 17.97 1.77
N ASN A 179 16.12 17.49 2.15
CA ASN A 179 16.60 17.43 3.53
C ASN A 179 15.68 16.62 4.45
N THR A 180 15.05 15.58 3.89
CA THR A 180 14.25 14.64 4.66
C THR A 180 15.11 13.47 5.14
N VAL A 181 14.72 12.88 6.25
CA VAL A 181 15.17 11.58 6.74
C VAL A 181 14.03 10.60 6.52
N LEU A 182 14.33 9.41 6.02
CA LEU A 182 13.37 8.31 5.90
C LEU A 182 13.75 7.18 6.83
N ILE A 183 12.81 6.75 7.66
CA ILE A 183 12.90 5.51 8.44
C ILE A 183 12.03 4.46 7.74
N ASP A 184 12.59 3.28 7.54
CA ASP A 184 11.96 2.13 6.90
C ASP A 184 12.08 0.91 7.82
N LEU A 185 11.05 0.68 8.64
CA LEU A 185 10.98 -0.36 9.65
C LEU A 185 10.17 -1.55 9.12
N ASN A 186 10.77 -2.74 9.15
CA ASN A 186 10.13 -3.96 8.66
C ASN A 186 9.36 -4.69 9.78
N ALA A 187 8.67 -5.78 9.43
CA ALA A 187 7.90 -6.60 10.38
C ALA A 187 8.73 -7.09 11.57
N VAL A 188 9.97 -7.51 11.34
CA VAL A 188 10.87 -7.98 12.40
C VAL A 188 11.20 -6.84 13.36
N GLY A 189 11.47 -5.64 12.84
CA GLY A 189 11.70 -4.45 13.65
C GLY A 189 10.48 -4.01 14.45
N CYS A 190 9.28 -4.06 13.87
CA CYS A 190 8.03 -3.73 14.57
C CYS A 190 7.77 -4.71 15.73
N GLN A 191 8.05 -6.01 15.51
CA GLN A 191 7.91 -7.06 16.51
C GLN A 191 8.97 -6.94 17.63
N ALA A 192 10.20 -6.59 17.28
CA ALA A 192 11.32 -6.48 18.23
C ALA A 192 11.31 -5.19 19.05
N ALA A 193 10.56 -4.17 18.63
CA ALA A 193 10.54 -2.87 19.29
C ALA A 193 9.92 -2.93 20.69
N LEU A 194 10.41 -2.08 21.60
CA LEU A 194 9.94 -1.98 22.97
C LEU A 194 8.43 -1.74 23.04
N PRO A 195 7.73 -2.32 24.02
CA PRO A 195 6.31 -2.03 24.28
C PRO A 195 6.03 -0.53 24.32
N GLY A 196 4.94 -0.11 23.69
CA GLY A 196 4.51 1.29 23.62
C GLY A 196 5.34 2.19 22.68
N TRP A 197 6.16 1.63 21.78
CA TRP A 197 6.90 2.45 20.80
C TRP A 197 5.97 3.24 19.90
N GLU A 198 4.76 2.73 19.65
CA GLU A 198 3.74 3.36 18.83
C GLU A 198 3.35 4.73 19.41
N GLY A 199 3.16 4.79 20.73
CA GLY A 199 2.90 6.02 21.46
C GLY A 199 4.09 6.98 21.41
N ARG A 200 5.29 6.48 21.70
CA ARG A 200 6.52 7.29 21.66
C ARG A 200 6.80 7.85 20.26
N LEU A 201 6.55 7.06 19.22
CA LEU A 201 6.70 7.52 17.85
C LEU A 201 5.62 8.55 17.51
N TYR A 202 4.37 8.32 17.92
CA TYR A 202 3.30 9.29 17.73
C TYR A 202 3.68 10.63 18.36
N GLU A 203 4.13 10.66 19.61
CA GLU A 203 4.62 11.87 20.29
C GLU A 203 5.78 12.55 19.54
N PHE A 204 6.76 11.77 19.07
CA PHE A 204 7.87 12.28 18.27
C PHE A 204 7.37 12.95 17.00
N LEU A 205 6.44 12.31 16.26
CA LEU A 205 5.90 12.86 15.02
C LEU A 205 5.10 14.15 15.26
N GLN A 206 4.44 14.31 16.41
CA GLN A 206 3.72 15.56 16.72
C GLN A 206 4.65 16.76 16.91
N GLN A 207 5.92 16.54 17.25
CA GLN A 207 6.93 17.58 17.46
C GLN A 207 7.89 17.73 16.27
N ALA A 208 7.87 16.77 15.34
CA ALA A 208 8.75 16.76 14.19
C ALA A 208 8.36 17.83 13.16
N ILE A 209 9.35 18.22 12.35
CA ILE A 209 9.16 19.18 11.25
C ILE A 209 8.83 18.40 9.97
N LYS A 210 7.69 18.74 9.36
CA LYS A 210 7.15 18.09 8.15
C LYS A 210 7.11 16.54 8.24
N PRO A 211 6.62 15.97 9.37
CA PRO A 211 6.47 14.53 9.53
C PRO A 211 5.47 13.98 8.51
N ARG A 212 5.70 12.76 8.05
CA ARG A 212 4.73 12.02 7.24
C ARG A 212 4.93 10.52 7.38
N ILE A 213 3.87 9.80 7.70
CA ILE A 213 3.81 8.36 7.47
C ILE A 213 3.61 8.12 5.97
N THR A 214 4.52 7.37 5.37
CA THR A 214 4.57 7.09 3.93
C THR A 214 4.08 5.70 3.58
N ARG A 215 4.18 4.76 4.52
CA ARG A 215 3.55 3.43 4.51
C ARG A 215 3.27 3.00 5.94
N CYS A 216 2.14 2.35 6.17
CA CYS A 216 1.86 1.62 7.40
C CYS A 216 1.07 0.37 7.03
N ASP A 217 1.59 -0.79 7.40
CA ASP A 217 0.89 -2.06 7.23
C ASP A 217 0.32 -2.44 8.61
N VAL A 218 -1.00 -2.57 8.69
CA VAL A 218 -1.70 -3.02 9.90
C VAL A 218 -2.21 -4.43 9.66
N ALA A 219 -2.18 -5.29 10.68
CA ALA A 219 -2.52 -6.70 10.55
C ALA A 219 -3.30 -7.23 11.74
N HIS A 220 -4.10 -8.26 11.49
CA HIS A 220 -4.75 -9.10 12.50
C HIS A 220 -4.50 -10.57 12.17
N ASP A 221 -4.28 -11.37 13.21
CA ASP A 221 -3.99 -12.80 13.09
C ASP A 221 -5.18 -13.65 13.56
N PHE A 222 -5.65 -14.52 12.66
CA PHE A 222 -6.65 -15.55 12.92
C PHE A 222 -5.94 -16.87 13.19
N PHE A 223 -5.73 -17.20 14.46
CA PHE A 223 -4.92 -18.36 14.84
C PHE A 223 -5.64 -19.69 14.68
N ASN A 224 -6.97 -19.70 14.67
CA ASN A 224 -7.77 -20.93 14.62
C ASN A 224 -8.49 -21.12 13.29
N GLY A 225 -8.09 -20.36 12.25
CA GLY A 225 -8.69 -20.45 10.92
C GLY A 225 -10.09 -19.83 10.84
N GLU A 226 -10.39 -18.87 11.72
CA GLU A 226 -11.66 -18.14 11.75
C GLU A 226 -11.94 -17.41 10.42
N TYR A 227 -10.87 -17.06 9.69
CA TYR A 227 -10.93 -16.49 8.36
C TYR A 227 -9.78 -17.04 7.50
N THR A 228 -10.05 -17.34 6.22
CA THR A 228 -9.09 -18.02 5.33
C THR A 228 -8.95 -17.28 4.00
N PRO A 229 -7.86 -17.51 3.24
CA PRO A 229 -7.73 -16.95 1.89
C PRO A 229 -8.87 -17.39 0.96
N ASP A 230 -9.32 -18.64 1.06
CA ASP A 230 -10.47 -19.15 0.28
C ASP A 230 -11.76 -18.41 0.65
N GLN A 231 -12.03 -18.19 1.94
CA GLN A 231 -13.18 -17.42 2.41
C GLN A 231 -13.10 -15.96 1.93
N ALA A 232 -11.92 -15.34 2.01
CA ALA A 232 -11.68 -14.00 1.52
C ALA A 232 -11.95 -13.85 0.01
N LEU A 233 -11.65 -14.89 -0.79
CA LEU A 233 -11.95 -14.90 -2.22
C LEU A 233 -13.47 -14.99 -2.47
N VAL A 234 -14.19 -15.79 -1.67
CA VAL A 234 -15.65 -15.84 -1.72
C VAL A 234 -16.26 -14.48 -1.36
N ASP A 235 -15.73 -13.82 -0.33
CA ASP A 235 -16.22 -12.53 0.14
C ASP A 235 -15.91 -11.39 -0.84
N HIS A 236 -14.77 -11.48 -1.53
CA HIS A 236 -14.45 -10.62 -2.67
C HIS A 236 -15.48 -10.77 -3.80
N LYS A 237 -15.81 -12.01 -4.20
CA LYS A 237 -16.83 -12.28 -5.23
C LYS A 237 -18.24 -11.80 -4.84
N LYS A 238 -18.51 -11.67 -3.55
CA LYS A 238 -19.77 -11.12 -3.00
C LYS A 238 -19.76 -9.60 -2.83
N GLY A 239 -18.70 -8.91 -3.26
CA GLY A 239 -18.59 -7.45 -3.14
C GLY A 239 -18.29 -6.93 -1.73
N ARG A 240 -17.91 -7.79 -0.77
CA ARG A 240 -17.65 -7.37 0.62
C ARG A 240 -16.39 -6.51 0.78
N TYR A 241 -15.55 -6.47 -0.25
CA TYR A 241 -14.38 -5.60 -0.33
C TYR A 241 -14.62 -4.33 -1.17
N ASP A 242 -15.85 -4.12 -1.65
CA ASP A 242 -16.17 -2.98 -2.51
C ASP A 242 -15.99 -1.67 -1.76
N ASN A 243 -15.45 -0.66 -2.44
CA ASN A 243 -15.32 0.67 -1.87
C ASN A 243 -15.89 1.67 -2.86
N HIS A 244 -16.86 2.49 -2.42
CA HIS A 244 -17.60 3.41 -3.29
C HIS A 244 -18.17 2.73 -4.55
N ASN A 245 -18.77 1.54 -4.40
CA ASN A 245 -19.30 0.71 -5.50
C ASN A 245 -18.27 0.27 -6.54
N VAL A 246 -16.97 0.30 -6.19
CA VAL A 246 -15.89 -0.23 -7.03
C VAL A 246 -15.28 -1.46 -6.36
N THR A 247 -15.36 -2.59 -7.05
CA THR A 247 -14.71 -3.83 -6.62
C THR A 247 -13.20 -3.76 -6.87
N PRO A 248 -12.35 -3.84 -5.84
CA PRO A 248 -10.90 -3.91 -6.01
C PRO A 248 -10.52 -5.19 -6.77
N LYS A 249 -9.41 -5.17 -7.51
CA LYS A 249 -8.90 -6.40 -8.17
C LYS A 249 -8.46 -7.43 -7.14
N ALA A 250 -8.68 -8.70 -7.41
CA ALA A 250 -8.13 -9.80 -6.62
C ALA A 250 -7.04 -10.56 -7.39
N GLU A 251 -5.99 -11.01 -6.70
CA GLU A 251 -4.93 -11.85 -7.24
C GLU A 251 -4.62 -13.00 -6.27
N CYS A 252 -4.77 -14.24 -6.75
CA CYS A 252 -4.39 -15.45 -6.02
C CYS A 252 -2.90 -15.73 -6.26
N ARG A 253 -2.08 -15.65 -5.21
CA ARG A 253 -0.64 -15.89 -5.26
C ARG A 253 -0.25 -17.15 -4.46
N GLY A 254 0.53 -18.03 -5.08
CA GLY A 254 1.02 -19.28 -4.49
C GLY A 254 0.59 -20.50 -5.31
N THR A 255 1.41 -21.56 -5.31
CA THR A 255 1.13 -22.82 -6.02
C THR A 255 -0.03 -23.60 -5.40
N ALA A 256 -0.22 -23.44 -4.08
CA ALA A 256 -1.31 -24.03 -3.29
C ALA A 256 -2.73 -23.64 -3.77
N TRP A 257 -2.89 -22.57 -4.55
CA TRP A 257 -4.18 -22.20 -5.15
C TRP A 257 -4.64 -23.16 -6.25
N ASN A 258 -3.70 -23.82 -6.94
CA ASN A 258 -4.01 -24.77 -8.00
C ASN A 258 -3.98 -26.20 -7.47
N ILE A 259 -2.89 -26.56 -6.78
CA ILE A 259 -2.69 -27.88 -6.17
C ILE A 259 -2.17 -27.64 -4.77
N GLU A 260 -2.93 -28.04 -3.75
CA GLU A 260 -2.50 -27.91 -2.36
C GLU A 260 -1.21 -28.71 -2.12
N ASP A 261 -0.13 -27.98 -1.81
CA ASP A 261 1.23 -28.50 -1.63
C ASP A 261 1.83 -28.11 -0.26
N GLY A 262 1.04 -27.43 0.58
CA GLY A 262 1.46 -26.91 1.88
C GLY A 262 2.38 -25.69 1.81
N SER A 263 2.62 -25.10 0.63
CA SER A 263 3.39 -23.85 0.48
C SER A 263 2.63 -22.61 0.98
N GLY A 264 1.30 -22.74 1.04
CA GLY A 264 0.38 -21.74 1.54
C GLY A 264 -0.20 -20.81 0.48
N LYS A 265 -1.44 -20.41 0.71
CA LYS A 265 -2.21 -19.50 -0.14
C LYS A 265 -2.05 -18.06 0.35
N THR A 266 -1.96 -17.13 -0.61
CA THR A 266 -2.05 -15.69 -0.37
C THR A 266 -3.04 -15.09 -1.35
N LEU A 267 -4.01 -14.34 -0.85
CA LEU A 267 -4.92 -13.52 -1.65
C LEU A 267 -4.54 -12.05 -1.51
N TYR A 268 -4.33 -11.37 -2.63
CA TYR A 268 -4.20 -9.91 -2.69
C TYR A 268 -5.54 -9.30 -3.09
N ILE A 269 -5.96 -8.26 -2.38
CA ILE A 269 -7.13 -7.45 -2.72
C ILE A 269 -6.69 -5.99 -2.90
N GLY A 270 -6.80 -5.49 -4.13
CA GLY A 270 -6.24 -4.21 -4.58
C GLY A 270 -5.06 -4.41 -5.53
N ARG A 271 -4.42 -3.30 -5.93
CA ARG A 271 -3.25 -3.33 -6.82
C ARG A 271 -2.01 -2.90 -6.06
N LYS A 272 -0.88 -3.57 -6.33
CA LYS A 272 0.43 -3.12 -5.83
C LYS A 272 0.69 -1.68 -6.29
N GLY A 273 1.16 -0.84 -5.38
CA GLY A 273 1.45 0.58 -5.63
C GLY A 273 0.26 1.52 -5.44
N SER A 274 -0.96 1.01 -5.27
CA SER A 274 -2.11 1.82 -4.86
C SER A 274 -2.00 2.27 -3.39
N SER A 275 -2.88 3.19 -2.98
CA SER A 275 -2.95 3.69 -1.60
C SER A 275 -3.35 2.64 -0.57
N LYS A 276 -3.98 1.53 -0.99
CA LYS A 276 -4.49 0.48 -0.10
C LYS A 276 -4.41 -0.89 -0.76
N LEU A 277 -3.79 -1.86 -0.09
CA LEU A 277 -3.67 -3.25 -0.56
C LEU A 277 -3.87 -4.22 0.61
N ALA A 278 -4.89 -5.06 0.54
CA ALA A 278 -5.10 -6.15 1.49
C ALA A 278 -4.33 -7.41 1.05
N ARG A 279 -3.83 -8.15 2.03
CA ARG A 279 -3.18 -9.46 1.90
C ARG A 279 -3.74 -10.39 2.96
N ILE A 280 -4.38 -11.47 2.52
CA ILE A 280 -4.89 -12.52 3.39
C ILE A 280 -4.08 -13.78 3.09
N TYR A 281 -3.30 -14.27 4.05
CA TYR A 281 -2.38 -15.38 3.79
C TYR A 281 -2.19 -16.31 4.97
N GLU A 282 -1.90 -17.58 4.68
CA GLU A 282 -1.59 -18.61 5.68
C GLU A 282 -0.21 -18.35 6.28
N LYS A 283 -0.18 -17.64 7.42
CA LYS A 283 1.04 -17.18 8.09
C LYS A 283 1.81 -18.33 8.73
N GLY A 284 1.12 -19.29 9.34
CA GLY A 284 1.77 -20.43 9.99
C GLY A 284 2.61 -21.27 9.03
N LYS A 285 2.14 -21.44 7.79
CA LYS A 285 2.88 -22.14 6.72
C LYS A 285 4.22 -21.47 6.39
N LYS A 286 4.38 -20.15 6.59
CA LYS A 286 5.67 -19.46 6.41
C LYS A 286 6.73 -19.89 7.43
N PHE A 287 6.33 -20.44 8.56
CA PHE A 287 7.23 -20.96 9.58
C PHE A 287 7.48 -22.48 9.44
N GLY A 288 6.98 -23.09 8.37
CA GLY A 288 7.19 -24.51 8.06
C GLY A 288 6.06 -25.43 8.50
N ASP A 289 5.04 -24.91 9.19
CA ASP A 289 3.88 -25.70 9.63
C ASP A 289 2.84 -25.78 8.53
N LYS A 290 2.87 -26.87 7.76
CA LYS A 290 1.97 -27.11 6.63
C LYS A 290 0.51 -27.29 7.03
N SER A 291 0.26 -27.68 8.28
CA SER A 291 -1.08 -27.90 8.83
C SER A 291 -1.64 -26.71 9.60
N SER A 292 -0.85 -25.64 9.74
CA SER A 292 -1.24 -24.52 10.57
C SER A 292 -2.51 -23.84 10.06
N PRO A 293 -3.53 -23.65 10.91
CA PRO A 293 -4.72 -22.87 10.57
C PRO A 293 -4.48 -21.36 10.65
N TRP A 294 -3.28 -20.92 11.06
CA TRP A 294 -2.97 -19.52 11.28
C TRP A 294 -2.94 -18.72 9.97
N VAL A 295 -3.88 -17.79 9.86
CA VAL A 295 -4.02 -16.83 8.75
C VAL A 295 -3.80 -15.41 9.25
N ARG A 296 -3.10 -14.58 8.47
CA ARG A 296 -2.95 -13.14 8.72
C ARG A 296 -3.76 -12.35 7.70
N PHE A 297 -4.56 -11.41 8.18
CA PHE A 297 -5.20 -10.36 7.40
C PHE A 297 -4.40 -9.08 7.58
N GLU A 298 -3.79 -8.59 6.52
CA GLU A 298 -2.86 -7.46 6.53
C GLU A 298 -3.30 -6.41 5.50
N VAL A 299 -3.37 -5.14 5.90
CA VAL A 299 -3.67 -4.02 5.02
C VAL A 299 -2.48 -3.09 4.97
N GLU A 300 -1.90 -2.95 3.78
CA GLU A 300 -0.88 -1.95 3.47
C GLU A 300 -1.53 -0.65 3.05
N PHE A 301 -1.28 0.40 3.81
CA PHE A 301 -1.58 1.78 3.45
C PHE A 301 -0.35 2.46 2.88
N ARG A 302 -0.49 3.22 1.79
CA ARG A 302 0.58 4.02 1.16
C ARG A 302 0.13 5.45 0.90
N LYS A 303 1.06 6.39 1.02
CA LYS A 303 0.86 7.83 0.75
C LYS A 303 0.55 8.22 -0.72
N HIS A 304 0.13 7.29 -1.57
CA HIS A 304 -0.04 7.53 -3.01
C HIS A 304 -1.16 8.55 -3.25
N ASP A 305 -2.40 8.13 -3.03
CA ASP A 305 -3.60 8.99 -3.23
C ASP A 305 -4.21 9.48 -1.90
N CYS A 306 -3.53 9.24 -0.78
CA CYS A 306 -4.03 9.64 0.54
C CYS A 306 -2.92 10.17 1.45
N VAL A 307 -3.33 10.81 2.55
CA VAL A 307 -2.46 11.10 3.70
C VAL A 307 -2.71 10.03 4.74
N ILE A 308 -1.68 9.30 5.14
CA ILE A 308 -1.79 8.36 6.26
C ILE A 308 -1.73 9.19 7.55
N PRO A 309 -2.79 9.18 8.38
CA PRO A 309 -2.83 9.98 9.59
C PRO A 309 -1.92 9.38 10.67
N HIS A 310 -1.36 10.21 11.55
CA HIS A 310 -0.42 9.74 12.57
C HIS A 310 -1.09 8.86 13.63
N ASP A 311 -2.37 9.10 13.90
CA ASP A 311 -3.13 8.35 14.90
C ASP A 311 -3.34 6.87 14.53
N ILE A 312 -3.03 6.47 13.29
CA ILE A 312 -2.93 5.04 12.91
C ILE A 312 -1.95 4.27 13.81
N LEU A 313 -0.95 4.95 14.37
CA LEU A 313 -0.01 4.36 15.32
C LEU A 313 -0.71 3.91 16.60
N ILE A 314 -1.68 4.70 17.07
CA ILE A 314 -2.36 4.47 18.36
C ILE A 314 -3.77 3.87 18.23
N LYS A 315 -4.31 3.83 17.00
CA LYS A 315 -5.62 3.26 16.65
C LYS A 315 -5.53 2.28 15.45
N PRO A 316 -4.55 1.35 15.37
CA PRO A 316 -4.31 0.54 14.18
C PRO A 316 -5.51 -0.33 13.79
N GLY A 317 -6.23 -0.92 14.76
CA GLY A 317 -7.37 -1.78 14.44
C GLY A 317 -8.61 -1.02 13.99
N GLN A 318 -8.77 0.24 14.38
CA GLN A 318 -9.82 1.09 13.81
C GLN A 318 -9.60 1.31 12.31
N TYR A 319 -8.34 1.56 11.91
CA TYR A 319 -7.98 1.70 10.50
C TYR A 319 -8.01 0.37 9.73
N LEU A 320 -7.66 -0.74 10.39
CA LEU A 320 -7.82 -2.08 9.80
C LEU A 320 -9.30 -2.37 9.53
N THR A 321 -10.18 -2.04 10.47
CA THR A 321 -11.64 -2.21 10.37
C THR A 321 -12.22 -1.36 9.25
N GLY A 322 -11.86 -0.07 9.19
CA GLY A 322 -12.31 0.83 8.14
C GLY A 322 -11.63 0.65 6.77
N ALA A 323 -10.69 -0.29 6.63
CA ALA A 323 -9.98 -0.52 5.38
C ALA A 323 -10.92 -1.00 4.27
N PHE A 324 -11.83 -1.92 4.59
CA PHE A 324 -12.80 -2.50 3.65
C PHE A 324 -14.11 -2.78 4.41
N PRO A 325 -15.29 -2.78 3.76
CA PRO A 325 -16.56 -3.04 4.45
C PRO A 325 -16.57 -4.33 5.26
N ILE A 326 -15.96 -5.41 4.73
CA ILE A 326 -15.79 -6.69 5.44
C ILE A 326 -15.08 -6.55 6.81
N GLY A 327 -14.24 -5.52 6.98
CA GLY A 327 -13.55 -5.28 8.25
C GLY A 327 -14.53 -5.05 9.40
N GLU A 328 -15.64 -4.35 9.16
CA GLU A 328 -16.69 -4.10 10.16
C GLU A 328 -17.42 -5.38 10.60
N GLU A 329 -17.41 -6.43 9.76
CA GLU A 329 -17.94 -7.75 10.10
C GLU A 329 -16.90 -8.60 10.85
N LEU A 330 -15.62 -8.50 10.46
CA LEU A 330 -14.54 -9.32 11.00
C LEU A 330 -14.01 -8.82 12.34
N PHE A 331 -14.06 -7.51 12.57
CA PHE A 331 -13.42 -6.87 13.72
C PHE A 331 -14.46 -6.10 14.53
N GLN A 332 -14.54 -6.38 15.85
CA GLN A 332 -15.50 -5.76 16.77
C GLN A 332 -15.01 -4.39 17.28
N VAL A 333 -14.61 -3.51 16.36
CA VAL A 333 -13.88 -2.27 16.66
C VAL A 333 -14.49 -1.14 15.83
N ALA A 334 -14.45 0.11 16.32
CA ALA A 334 -14.92 1.24 15.54
C ALA A 334 -14.09 1.44 14.27
N ALA A 335 -14.72 1.73 13.13
CA ALA A 335 -14.03 1.89 11.85
C ALA A 335 -13.54 3.33 11.61
N ASN A 336 -12.24 3.49 11.36
CA ASN A 336 -11.65 4.73 10.83
C ASN A 336 -11.21 4.53 9.38
N ARG A 337 -11.56 5.48 8.51
CA ARG A 337 -11.24 5.41 7.09
C ARG A 337 -10.21 6.47 6.73
N ILE A 338 -9.20 6.09 5.94
CA ILE A 338 -8.26 7.05 5.39
C ILE A 338 -8.88 7.71 4.16
N GLU A 339 -9.09 9.02 4.22
CA GLU A 339 -9.65 9.77 3.11
C GLU A 339 -8.66 9.89 1.93
N THR A 340 -9.20 9.76 0.73
CA THR A 340 -8.45 10.02 -0.50
C THR A 340 -8.35 11.53 -0.69
N LYS A 341 -7.19 12.02 -1.10
CA LYS A 341 -7.04 13.44 -1.41
C LYS A 341 -7.99 13.82 -2.54
N ALA A 342 -8.79 14.86 -2.33
CA ALA A 342 -9.38 15.57 -3.45
C ALA A 342 -8.24 16.11 -4.33
N ASN A 343 -8.28 15.85 -5.64
CA ASN A 343 -7.30 16.39 -6.58
C ASN A 343 -7.48 17.91 -6.66
N VAL A 344 -6.71 18.65 -5.85
CA VAL A 344 -6.70 20.11 -5.92
C VAL A 344 -5.93 20.52 -7.16
N VAL A 345 -6.65 20.99 -8.18
CA VAL A 345 -6.15 21.43 -9.50
C VAL A 345 -4.95 22.39 -9.37
N ASN A 346 -4.94 23.26 -8.36
CA ASN A 346 -3.90 24.28 -8.14
C ASN A 346 -2.51 23.66 -7.87
N LEU A 347 -2.45 22.55 -7.15
CA LEU A 347 -1.18 21.86 -6.87
C LEU A 347 -0.57 21.28 -8.16
N THR A 348 -1.42 20.91 -9.13
CA THR A 348 -0.99 20.39 -10.43
C THR A 348 -0.29 21.47 -11.24
N PHE A 349 -0.78 22.72 -11.23
CA PHE A 349 -0.17 23.80 -11.99
C PHE A 349 1.27 24.11 -11.54
N GLU A 350 1.48 24.38 -10.25
CA GLU A 350 2.80 24.72 -9.70
C GLU A 350 3.83 23.60 -9.90
N GLN A 351 3.40 22.34 -9.74
CA GLN A 351 4.25 21.18 -10.00
C GLN A 351 4.65 21.08 -11.48
N ARG A 352 3.70 21.31 -12.40
CA ARG A 352 3.97 21.30 -13.84
C ARG A 352 4.92 22.42 -14.22
N GLU A 353 4.77 23.62 -13.66
CA GLU A 353 5.70 24.73 -13.86
C GLU A 353 7.11 24.38 -13.37
N PHE A 354 7.23 23.84 -12.15
CA PHE A 354 8.52 23.41 -11.59
C PHE A 354 9.22 22.38 -12.48
N HIS A 355 8.47 21.38 -12.98
CA HIS A 355 9.02 20.37 -13.88
C HIS A 355 9.39 20.95 -15.26
N ALA A 356 8.58 21.85 -15.81
CA ALA A 356 8.89 22.55 -17.06
C ALA A 356 10.18 23.35 -16.92
N ARG A 357 10.32 24.17 -15.86
CA ARG A 357 11.54 24.93 -15.57
C ARG A 357 12.76 24.02 -15.50
N ASN A 358 12.68 22.86 -14.85
CA ASN A 358 13.81 21.95 -14.71
C ASN A 358 14.16 21.18 -16.00
N GLN A 359 13.16 20.83 -16.82
CA GLN A 359 13.38 20.05 -18.05
C GLN A 359 13.84 20.92 -19.21
N VAL A 360 13.18 22.06 -19.45
CA VAL A 360 13.42 22.91 -20.62
C VAL A 360 14.09 24.25 -20.28
N GLY A 361 14.10 24.67 -19.02
CA GLY A 361 14.58 26.01 -18.62
C GLY A 361 16.05 26.28 -18.95
N ARG A 362 16.91 25.25 -18.94
CA ARG A 362 18.32 25.39 -19.37
C ARG A 362 18.43 25.73 -20.86
N PHE A 363 17.57 25.15 -21.69
CA PHE A 363 17.53 25.42 -23.13
C PHE A 363 16.87 26.77 -23.43
N VAL A 364 15.81 27.13 -22.70
CA VAL A 364 15.20 28.46 -22.76
C VAL A 364 16.23 29.55 -22.43
N ARG A 365 17.03 29.37 -21.36
CA ARG A 365 18.13 30.28 -21.01
C ARG A 365 19.13 30.44 -22.16
N PHE A 366 19.56 29.32 -22.75
CA PHE A 366 20.46 29.36 -23.91
C PHE A 366 19.87 30.17 -25.09
N LEU A 367 18.58 30.02 -25.40
CA LEU A 367 17.93 30.76 -26.49
C LEU A 367 17.82 32.25 -26.20
N VAL A 368 17.54 32.62 -24.95
CA VAL A 368 17.54 34.03 -24.50
C VAL A 368 18.94 34.63 -24.65
N ASP A 369 19.96 33.93 -24.16
CA ASP A 369 21.35 34.40 -24.22
C ASP A 369 21.87 34.45 -25.67
N ALA A 370 21.33 33.62 -26.56
CA ALA A 370 21.58 33.63 -28.00
C ALA A 370 20.81 34.74 -28.75
N GLY A 371 20.04 35.58 -28.05
CA GLY A 371 19.36 36.75 -28.60
C GLY A 371 18.04 36.45 -29.32
N PHE A 372 17.44 35.28 -29.13
CA PHE A 372 16.11 35.01 -29.67
C PHE A 372 15.05 35.81 -28.89
N PRO A 373 14.09 36.48 -29.59
CA PRO A 373 13.01 37.18 -28.91
C PRO A 373 12.04 36.19 -28.26
N ASP A 374 11.46 36.58 -27.13
CA ASP A 374 10.56 35.74 -26.31
C ASP A 374 9.44 35.09 -27.12
N SER A 375 8.82 35.84 -28.06
CA SER A 375 7.75 35.34 -28.92
C SER A 375 8.19 34.18 -29.82
N GLU A 376 9.44 34.22 -30.32
CA GLU A 376 10.00 33.17 -31.16
C GLU A 376 10.42 31.95 -30.33
N ILE A 377 10.88 32.16 -29.09
CA ILE A 377 11.17 31.07 -28.15
C ILE A 377 9.87 30.33 -27.80
N VAL A 378 8.80 31.07 -27.47
CA VAL A 378 7.48 30.49 -27.19
C VAL A 378 6.97 29.73 -28.40
N ARG A 379 7.02 30.34 -29.60
CA ARG A 379 6.58 29.67 -30.83
C ARG A 379 7.34 28.37 -31.12
N ARG A 380 8.63 28.30 -30.78
CA ARG A 380 9.46 27.09 -30.99
C ARG A 380 9.20 25.99 -29.99
N LEU A 381 8.76 26.33 -28.77
CA LEU A 381 8.65 25.40 -27.64
C LEU A 381 7.21 25.06 -27.28
N VAL A 382 6.23 25.85 -27.74
CA VAL A 382 4.82 25.55 -27.53
C VAL A 382 4.46 24.24 -28.23
N ALA A 383 3.69 23.40 -27.55
CA ALA A 383 3.15 22.18 -28.14
C ALA A 383 2.06 22.53 -29.18
N ASP A 384 1.69 21.55 -30.00
CA ASP A 384 0.57 21.70 -30.93
C ASP A 384 -0.72 22.11 -30.18
N GLU A 385 -1.62 22.80 -30.88
CA GLU A 385 -2.90 23.24 -30.35
C GLU A 385 -3.70 22.07 -29.72
N GLY A 386 -4.33 22.32 -28.57
CA GLY A 386 -5.08 21.31 -27.82
C GLY A 386 -4.23 20.32 -27.00
N LYS A 387 -2.89 20.34 -27.09
CA LYS A 387 -2.02 19.48 -26.28
C LYS A 387 -1.66 20.13 -24.95
N TYR A 388 -2.58 20.06 -23.99
CA TYR A 388 -2.34 20.54 -22.63
C TYR A 388 -1.71 19.46 -21.73
N PRO A 389 -1.00 19.85 -20.66
CA PRO A 389 -0.60 18.89 -19.63
C PRO A 389 -1.82 18.22 -19.01
N LYS A 390 -1.79 16.89 -18.88
CA LYS A 390 -2.86 16.12 -18.21
C LYS A 390 -3.18 16.68 -16.82
N GLY A 391 -4.46 16.91 -16.52
CA GLY A 391 -4.94 17.59 -15.30
C GLY A 391 -5.03 19.12 -15.39
N LEU A 392 -4.66 19.70 -16.53
CA LEU A 392 -4.81 21.14 -16.85
C LEU A 392 -5.51 21.34 -18.20
N ASP A 393 -6.03 20.27 -18.80
CA ASP A 393 -6.79 20.36 -20.03
C ASP A 393 -8.18 20.94 -19.71
N PRO A 394 -8.57 22.08 -20.30
CA PRO A 394 -9.87 22.68 -20.03
C PRO A 394 -11.06 21.75 -20.30
N SER A 395 -10.91 20.81 -21.23
CA SER A 395 -11.94 19.82 -21.55
C SER A 395 -12.20 18.84 -20.39
N GLU A 396 -11.22 18.60 -19.51
CA GLU A 396 -11.41 17.74 -18.33
C GLU A 396 -12.34 18.36 -17.27
N TYR A 397 -12.58 19.68 -17.34
CA TYR A 397 -13.30 20.43 -16.29
C TYR A 397 -14.47 21.28 -16.80
N ASN A 398 -14.68 21.37 -18.13
CA ASN A 398 -15.75 22.15 -18.72
C ASN A 398 -16.43 21.36 -19.86
N CYS A 399 -17.67 20.94 -19.64
CA CYS A 399 -18.48 20.23 -20.64
C CYS A 399 -18.83 21.10 -21.86
N ASP A 400 -18.92 22.43 -21.70
CA ASP A 400 -19.22 23.36 -22.80
C ASP A 400 -18.03 23.52 -23.76
N ALA A 401 -16.82 23.18 -23.32
CA ALA A 401 -15.60 23.28 -24.13
C ALA A 401 -15.43 22.11 -25.12
N ILE A 402 -16.27 21.07 -25.01
CA ILE A 402 -16.18 19.89 -25.89
C ILE A 402 -17.41 19.78 -26.77
N ARG A 403 -17.24 19.94 -28.09
CA ARG A 403 -18.23 19.47 -29.06
C ARG A 403 -18.09 17.95 -29.23
N VAL A 404 -18.63 17.18 -28.28
CA VAL A 404 -18.71 15.73 -28.41
C VAL A 404 -19.96 15.38 -29.23
N HIS A 405 -19.78 14.59 -30.29
CA HIS A 405 -20.88 13.85 -30.89
C HIS A 405 -21.25 12.71 -29.94
N TYR A 406 -22.42 12.81 -29.31
CA TYR A 406 -22.92 11.75 -28.45
C TYR A 406 -23.64 10.70 -29.30
N LEU A 407 -23.52 9.42 -28.94
CA LEU A 407 -24.19 8.29 -29.62
C LEU A 407 -25.71 8.49 -29.77
N HIS A 408 -26.34 9.25 -28.87
CA HIS A 408 -27.77 9.55 -28.96
C HIS A 408 -28.12 10.61 -30.02
N HIS A 409 -27.13 11.29 -30.61
CA HIS A 409 -27.32 12.24 -31.71
C HIS A 409 -27.43 11.55 -33.08
N ASP A 410 -26.84 10.36 -33.24
CA ASP A 410 -26.85 9.64 -34.52
C ASP A 410 -28.00 8.62 -34.66
N GLY A 411 -28.82 8.48 -33.61
CA GLY A 411 -29.86 7.44 -33.54
C GLY A 411 -29.22 6.05 -33.39
N PHE A 412 -29.76 5.24 -32.48
CA PHE A 412 -29.34 3.84 -32.40
C PHE A 412 -29.55 3.19 -33.78
N ALA A 413 -28.48 2.70 -34.41
CA ALA A 413 -28.63 1.80 -35.54
C ALA A 413 -29.50 0.62 -35.07
N PRO A 414 -30.58 0.25 -35.79
CA PRO A 414 -31.40 -0.88 -35.40
C PRO A 414 -30.50 -2.11 -35.32
N PHE A 415 -30.57 -2.81 -34.19
CA PHE A 415 -29.79 -4.02 -33.92
C PHE A 415 -29.95 -5.00 -35.09
N ASP A 416 -28.82 -5.49 -35.61
CA ASP A 416 -28.82 -6.61 -36.55
C ASP A 416 -29.29 -7.87 -35.81
N LEU A 417 -30.54 -8.27 -36.10
CA LEU A 417 -31.19 -9.42 -35.49
C LEU A 417 -30.46 -10.74 -35.82
N ASP A 418 -29.72 -10.80 -36.92
CA ASP A 418 -28.99 -12.01 -37.31
C ASP A 418 -27.70 -12.17 -36.49
N GLU A 419 -27.02 -11.07 -36.14
CA GLU A 419 -25.83 -11.08 -35.27
C GLU A 419 -26.18 -11.47 -33.83
N PHE A 420 -27.33 -11.00 -33.33
CA PHE A 420 -27.84 -11.35 -32.00
C PHE A 420 -28.32 -12.82 -31.92
N ARG A 421 -28.82 -13.38 -33.02
CA ARG A 421 -29.31 -14.76 -33.07
C ARG A 421 -28.16 -15.77 -33.11
N MET A 422 -27.08 -15.45 -33.84
CA MET A 422 -25.85 -16.26 -33.82
C MET A 422 -25.22 -16.36 -32.41
N THR A 423 -25.29 -15.28 -31.61
CA THR A 423 -24.74 -15.29 -30.25
C THR A 423 -25.60 -16.06 -29.24
N ILE A 424 -26.92 -16.13 -29.45
CA ILE A 424 -27.82 -16.92 -28.60
C ILE A 424 -27.65 -18.43 -28.87
N ASP A 425 -27.55 -18.84 -30.13
CA ASP A 425 -27.39 -20.26 -30.49
C ASP A 425 -26.01 -20.82 -30.10
N GLU A 426 -24.99 -19.97 -29.93
CA GLU A 426 -23.66 -20.36 -29.46
C GLU A 426 -23.56 -20.50 -27.92
N TYR A 427 -24.47 -19.88 -27.16
CA TYR A 427 -24.43 -19.85 -25.69
C TYR A 427 -25.59 -20.57 -24.99
N MET A 428 -26.62 -20.99 -25.71
CA MET A 428 -27.72 -21.80 -25.16
C MET A 428 -27.51 -23.27 -25.53
N PRO A 429 -27.41 -24.19 -24.54
CA PRO A 429 -27.34 -25.62 -24.83
C PRO A 429 -28.62 -26.07 -25.55
N THR A 430 -28.49 -27.00 -26.49
CA THR A 430 -29.66 -27.58 -27.15
C THR A 430 -30.58 -28.27 -26.14
N ASP A 431 -31.87 -28.40 -26.44
CA ASP A 431 -32.84 -29.08 -25.55
C ASP A 431 -32.38 -30.50 -25.17
N ALA A 432 -31.67 -31.19 -26.08
CA ALA A 432 -31.08 -32.50 -25.83
C ALA A 432 -29.94 -32.46 -24.78
N GLU A 433 -29.09 -31.43 -24.82
CA GLU A 433 -28.00 -31.23 -23.86
C GLU A 433 -28.53 -30.80 -22.49
N CYS A 434 -29.55 -29.94 -22.45
CA CYS A 434 -30.26 -29.60 -21.22
C CYS A 434 -30.92 -30.83 -20.59
N HIS A 435 -31.52 -31.71 -21.39
CA HIS A 435 -32.18 -32.91 -20.87
C HIS A 435 -31.17 -33.95 -20.35
N ALA A 436 -30.03 -34.11 -21.02
CA ALA A 436 -28.93 -34.96 -20.57
C ALA A 436 -28.33 -34.48 -19.23
N LEU A 437 -28.14 -33.16 -19.08
CA LEU A 437 -27.69 -32.55 -17.82
C LEU A 437 -28.70 -32.76 -16.68
N TYR A 438 -30.01 -32.66 -16.99
CA TYR A 438 -31.07 -32.92 -16.01
C TYR A 438 -31.10 -34.38 -15.54
N GLU A 439 -31.01 -35.33 -16.47
CA GLU A 439 -30.92 -36.78 -16.18
C GLU A 439 -29.68 -37.10 -15.33
N GLU A 440 -28.53 -36.50 -15.65
CA GLU A 440 -27.29 -36.71 -14.89
C GLU A 440 -27.39 -36.16 -13.45
N ILE A 441 -28.01 -34.99 -13.29
CA ILE A 441 -28.26 -34.38 -11.97
C ILE A 441 -29.25 -35.24 -11.16
N GLU A 442 -30.30 -35.77 -11.77
CA GLU A 442 -31.24 -36.67 -11.10
C GLU A 442 -30.59 -38.01 -10.71
N ALA A 443 -29.76 -38.59 -11.57
CA ALA A 443 -29.01 -39.80 -11.27
C ALA A 443 -28.07 -39.60 -10.07
N ARG A 444 -27.37 -38.46 -10.00
CA ARG A 444 -26.53 -38.10 -8.85
C ARG A 444 -27.33 -37.94 -7.56
N LYS A 445 -28.51 -37.33 -7.62
CA LYS A 445 -29.42 -37.22 -6.46
C LYS A 445 -29.89 -38.60 -5.97
N ARG A 446 -30.25 -39.50 -6.89
CA ARG A 446 -30.65 -40.89 -6.55
C ARG A 446 -29.49 -41.65 -5.88
N LEU A 447 -28.27 -41.51 -6.38
CA LEU A 447 -27.06 -42.10 -5.80
C LEU A 447 -26.76 -41.55 -4.39
N GLN A 448 -26.89 -40.24 -4.20
CA GLN A 448 -26.65 -39.59 -2.91
C GLN A 448 -27.71 -40.02 -1.87
N GLN A 449 -28.96 -40.16 -2.29
CA GLN A 449 -30.04 -40.65 -1.44
C GLN A 449 -29.88 -42.14 -1.10
N ALA A 450 -29.43 -42.97 -2.04
CA ALA A 450 -29.08 -44.37 -1.78
C ALA A 450 -27.90 -44.49 -0.79
N GLY A 451 -26.90 -43.62 -0.89
CA GLY A 451 -25.79 -43.53 0.06
C GLY A 451 -26.23 -43.21 1.48
N HIS A 452 -27.10 -42.20 1.66
CA HIS A 452 -27.67 -41.88 2.98
C HIS A 452 -28.53 -43.03 3.56
N ILE A 453 -29.28 -43.75 2.72
CA ILE A 453 -30.05 -44.92 3.17
C ILE A 453 -29.11 -46.04 3.62
N ALA A 454 -28.04 -46.32 2.87
CA ALA A 454 -27.04 -47.32 3.22
C ALA A 454 -26.32 -46.99 4.54
N GLU A 455 -25.91 -45.74 4.74
CA GLU A 455 -25.31 -45.28 6.01
C GLU A 455 -26.28 -45.39 7.19
N SER A 456 -27.58 -45.13 6.97
CA SER A 456 -28.61 -45.27 8.01
C SER A 456 -28.87 -46.73 8.41
N LEU A 457 -28.72 -47.68 7.47
CA LEU A 457 -28.86 -49.11 7.72
C LEU A 457 -27.64 -49.69 8.45
N ILE A 458 -26.44 -49.21 8.10
CA ILE A 458 -25.19 -49.58 8.78
C ILE A 458 -25.21 -49.11 10.24
N ARG A 459 -25.73 -47.90 10.53
CA ARG A 459 -25.89 -47.40 11.90
C ARG A 459 -26.95 -48.12 12.74
N LYS A 460 -27.84 -48.92 12.13
CA LYS A 460 -28.89 -49.67 12.83
C LYS A 460 -28.48 -51.11 13.19
N GLN A 461 -27.32 -51.59 12.75
CA GLN A 461 -26.76 -52.88 13.16
C GLN A 461 -25.67 -52.69 14.24
N GLU A 462 -26.06 -52.25 15.43
CA GLU A 462 -25.25 -52.52 16.63
C GLU A 462 -25.50 -53.96 17.07
N TYR A 463 -24.45 -54.77 17.07
CA TYR A 463 -24.46 -56.15 17.58
C TYR A 463 -24.52 -56.14 19.12
N PRO A 464 -25.36 -56.96 19.78
CA PRO A 464 -25.31 -57.10 21.23
C PRO A 464 -23.98 -57.72 21.65
N THR A 465 -23.30 -57.04 22.55
CA THR A 465 -22.01 -57.44 23.13
C THR A 465 -22.20 -58.71 23.95
N TYR A 466 -21.59 -59.82 23.52
CA TYR A 466 -21.52 -61.06 24.29
C TYR A 466 -20.49 -60.92 25.41
N ILE A 467 -20.93 -60.92 26.66
CA ILE A 467 -20.09 -61.03 27.86
C ILE A 467 -20.10 -62.50 28.26
N PRO A 468 -18.96 -63.23 28.25
CA PRO A 468 -18.93 -64.61 28.74
C PRO A 468 -18.90 -64.65 30.27
N GLU A 469 -19.83 -65.38 30.88
CA GLU A 469 -19.79 -65.74 32.31
C GLU A 469 -18.80 -66.91 32.55
N PRO A 470 -18.21 -67.03 33.76
CA PRO A 470 -17.19 -68.04 34.06
C PRO A 470 -17.81 -69.43 34.31
N GLU A 471 -17.23 -70.45 33.67
CA GLU A 471 -17.63 -71.87 33.85
C GLU A 471 -17.47 -72.33 35.30
N ILE A 472 -18.58 -72.70 35.94
CA ILE A 472 -18.61 -73.53 37.14
C ILE A 472 -18.59 -75.00 36.69
N VAL A 473 -17.46 -75.66 36.92
CA VAL A 473 -17.32 -77.12 36.78
C VAL A 473 -18.21 -77.80 37.83
N SER A 474 -19.24 -78.51 37.38
CA SER A 474 -19.97 -79.48 38.20
C SER A 474 -19.91 -80.87 37.55
N LEU A 475 -19.27 -81.77 38.29
CA LEU A 475 -19.23 -83.22 38.10
C LEU A 475 -20.66 -83.79 38.17
N GLU A 476 -21.01 -84.75 37.28
CA GLU A 476 -21.44 -86.10 37.71
C GLU A 476 -21.77 -87.07 36.55
N ARG A 477 -21.07 -88.21 36.59
CA ARG A 477 -21.52 -89.62 36.46
C ARG A 477 -22.36 -90.06 35.25
N ASN A 478 -21.71 -90.86 34.40
CA ASN A 478 -22.36 -91.91 33.60
C ASN A 478 -22.79 -93.10 34.47
N PRO A 479 -23.87 -93.82 34.12
CA PRO A 479 -24.26 -95.06 34.77
C PRO A 479 -23.58 -96.29 34.15
N SER A 480 -23.65 -97.39 34.91
CA SER A 480 -23.13 -98.77 34.73
C SER A 480 -21.63 -99.01 34.94
#